data_AF-A0A2M8NJK6-F1
#
_entry.id   AF-A0A2M8NJK6-F1
#
_cell.length_a   1.000
_cell.length_b   1.000
_cell.length_c   1.000
_cell.angle_alpha   90.00
_cell.angle_beta   90.00
_cell.angle_gamma   90.00
#
_symmetry.space_group_name_H-M   'P 1'
#
loop_
_entity.id
_entity.type
_entity.pdbx_description
1 polymer ?
#
loop_
_entity_poly.entity_id
_entity_poly.type
_entity_poly.pdbx_seq_one_letter_code
_entity_poly.pdbx_strand_id
1 'polypeptide(L)'
;MYISDLTFIQTLPNGRTRRFEAARWSGGILGAGVLPAGDCFLIWGMFDDEPPLPPICESRQAWQIVGEIRQFWRSDEPGAVFEVRRGDTVLARCPIEAGRCVVALS
;
A
#
# COMPACT_ATOMS: atom_id res chain seq x y z
N MET A 1 10.63 11.35 2.49
CA MET A 1 11.03 10.10 1.80
C MET A 1 10.25 10.00 0.50
N TYR A 2 10.88 9.62 -0.62
CA TYR A 2 10.15 9.38 -1.88
C TYR A 2 9.73 7.91 -1.97
N ILE A 3 8.46 7.68 -2.26
CA ILE A 3 7.88 6.34 -2.39
C ILE A 3 7.17 6.14 -3.73
N SER A 4 7.16 7.13 -4.61
CA SER A 4 6.44 7.08 -5.91
C SER A 4 6.90 5.95 -6.82
N ASP A 5 8.13 5.45 -6.62
CA ASP A 5 8.74 4.35 -7.34
C ASP A 5 8.41 2.95 -6.77
N LEU A 6 7.65 2.91 -5.66
CA LEU A 6 7.23 1.65 -5.06
C LEU A 6 6.04 1.04 -5.79
N THR A 7 6.04 -0.28 -5.86
CA THR A 7 4.90 -1.08 -6.29
C THR A 7 4.57 -2.13 -5.24
N PHE A 8 3.29 -2.27 -4.93
CA PHE A 8 2.75 -3.31 -4.08
C PHE A 8 2.11 -4.38 -4.94
N ILE A 9 2.51 -5.64 -4.78
CA ILE A 9 2.06 -6.75 -5.62
C ILE A 9 1.68 -7.93 -4.75
N GLN A 10 0.46 -8.42 -4.91
CA GLN A 10 0.01 -9.70 -4.39
C GLN A 10 -0.25 -10.64 -5.57
N THR A 11 0.34 -11.83 -5.55
CA THR A 11 0.05 -12.89 -6.53
C THR A 11 -0.92 -13.88 -5.91
N LEU A 12 -2.07 -14.08 -6.55
CA LEU A 12 -3.12 -15.00 -6.13
C LEU A 12 -2.79 -16.44 -6.57
N PRO A 13 -3.40 -17.48 -5.96
CA PRO A 13 -3.14 -18.87 -6.31
C PRO A 13 -3.37 -19.22 -7.78
N ASN A 14 -4.30 -18.52 -8.45
CA ASN A 14 -4.61 -18.68 -9.87
C ASN A 14 -3.65 -17.92 -10.82
N GLY A 15 -2.57 -17.35 -10.29
CA GLY A 15 -1.58 -16.57 -11.05
C GLY A 15 -1.99 -15.13 -11.37
N ARG A 16 -3.21 -14.71 -11.05
CA ARG A 16 -3.62 -13.29 -11.19
C ARG A 16 -2.90 -12.46 -10.13
N THR A 17 -2.69 -11.18 -10.44
CA THR A 17 -2.07 -10.24 -9.50
C THR A 17 -3.01 -9.12 -9.09
N ARG A 18 -2.98 -8.74 -7.82
CA ARG A 18 -3.46 -7.43 -7.37
C ARG A 18 -2.27 -6.50 -7.24
N ARG A 19 -2.33 -5.33 -7.86
CA ARG A 19 -1.18 -4.41 -7.98
C ARG A 19 -1.57 -2.97 -7.72
N PHE A 20 -0.76 -2.27 -6.92
CA PHE A 20 -0.85 -0.83 -6.75
C PHE A 20 0.51 -0.17 -6.98
N GLU A 21 0.53 0.90 -7.76
CA GLU A 21 1.73 1.71 -8.02
C GLU A 21 1.63 2.97 -7.17
N ALA A 22 2.63 3.23 -6.33
CA ALA A 22 2.63 4.37 -5.43
C ALA A 22 2.64 5.73 -6.16
N ALA A 23 3.05 5.77 -7.43
CA ALA A 23 2.85 6.97 -8.26
C ALA A 23 1.37 7.39 -8.41
N ARG A 24 0.41 6.51 -8.08
CA ARG A 24 -1.03 6.79 -8.19
C ARG A 24 -1.64 7.46 -6.96
N TRP A 25 -0.87 7.72 -5.89
CA TRP A 25 -1.39 8.49 -4.76
C TRP A 25 -1.94 9.83 -5.25
N SER A 26 -3.16 10.18 -4.81
CA SER A 26 -3.82 11.44 -5.17
C SER A 26 -4.50 12.06 -3.94
N GLY A 27 -5.17 13.21 -4.13
CA GLY A 27 -6.00 13.82 -3.10
C GLY A 27 -5.25 14.41 -1.89
N GLY A 28 -3.94 14.63 -2.02
CA GLY A 28 -3.04 15.07 -0.96
C GLY A 28 -2.58 16.53 -1.03
N ILE A 29 -1.94 17.02 0.03
CA ILE A 29 -1.34 18.37 0.13
C ILE A 29 0.03 18.41 -0.56
N LEU A 30 0.78 17.32 -0.51
CA LEU A 30 2.09 17.15 -1.15
C LEU A 30 1.96 16.39 -2.48
N GLY A 31 2.91 16.63 -3.40
CA GLY A 31 2.99 15.89 -4.66
C GLY A 31 3.08 14.38 -4.45
N ALA A 32 2.53 13.61 -5.40
CA ALA A 32 2.45 12.16 -5.32
C ALA A 32 3.81 11.53 -4.95
N GLY A 33 3.85 10.84 -3.81
CA GLY A 33 5.00 10.04 -3.40
C GLY A 33 5.98 10.68 -2.40
N VAL A 34 5.73 11.88 -1.86
CA VAL A 34 6.50 12.37 -0.71
C VAL A 34 5.80 11.97 0.58
N LEU A 35 6.44 11.09 1.36
CA LEU A 35 6.00 10.72 2.70
C LEU A 35 6.97 11.30 3.74
N PRO A 36 6.59 12.35 4.47
CA PRO A 36 7.31 12.84 5.64
C PRO A 36 7.36 11.77 6.74
N ALA A 37 8.36 11.87 7.62
CA ALA A 37 8.42 11.00 8.79
C ALA A 37 7.26 11.34 9.75
N GLY A 38 6.60 10.33 10.30
CA GLY A 38 5.43 10.51 11.18
C GLY A 38 4.09 10.64 10.43
N ASP A 39 4.10 10.81 9.12
CA ASP A 39 2.89 10.94 8.31
C ASP A 39 2.47 9.63 7.63
N CYS A 40 1.26 9.62 7.07
CA CYS A 40 0.73 8.47 6.35
C CYS A 40 0.03 8.81 5.04
N PHE A 41 -0.03 7.80 4.17
CA PHE A 41 -0.99 7.71 3.08
C PHE A 41 -2.00 6.61 3.40
N LEU A 42 -3.27 6.84 3.08
CA LEU A 42 -4.34 5.86 3.33
C LEU A 42 -4.92 5.35 2.01
N ILE A 43 -5.10 4.04 1.91
CA ILE A 43 -5.77 3.39 0.79
C ILE A 43 -6.87 2.49 1.29
N TRP A 44 -8.04 2.56 0.66
CA TRP A 44 -9.18 1.70 1.01
C TRP A 44 -9.98 1.31 -0.24
N GLY A 45 -10.86 0.33 -0.08
CA GLY A 45 -11.70 -0.16 -1.16
C GLY A 45 -12.83 0.81 -1.50
N MET A 46 -13.26 0.80 -2.76
CA MET A 46 -14.38 1.62 -3.26
C MET A 46 -15.68 1.49 -2.46
N PHE A 47 -15.90 0.34 -1.82
CA PHE A 47 -17.10 0.05 -1.05
C PHE A 47 -16.85 0.04 0.46
N ASP A 48 -15.64 0.39 0.90
CA ASP A 48 -15.33 0.56 2.31
C ASP A 48 -15.53 2.04 2.71
N ASP A 49 -15.91 2.26 3.96
CA ASP A 49 -15.83 3.59 4.55
C ASP A 49 -14.38 4.07 4.65
N GLU A 50 -14.20 5.39 4.67
CA GLU A 50 -12.89 5.99 4.91
C GLU A 50 -12.37 5.55 6.30
N PRO A 51 -11.18 4.94 6.37
CA PRO A 51 -10.64 4.49 7.64
C PRO A 51 -10.20 5.69 8.50
N PRO A 52 -10.30 5.58 9.84
CA PRO A 52 -9.73 6.60 10.72
C PRO A 52 -8.21 6.69 10.56
N LEU A 53 -7.63 7.85 10.88
CA LEU A 53 -6.17 7.97 10.94
C LEU A 53 -5.62 7.02 12.03
N PRO A 54 -4.60 6.20 11.70
CA PRO A 54 -3.90 5.42 12.70
C PRO A 54 -3.22 6.31 13.75
N PRO A 55 -3.06 5.87 15.02
CA PRO A 55 -2.41 6.66 16.07
C PRO A 55 -0.97 7.09 15.76
N ILE A 56 -0.29 6.33 14.89
CA ILE A 56 1.07 6.62 14.43
C ILE A 56 1.15 7.65 13.30
N CYS A 57 0.00 8.09 12.78
CA CYS A 57 -0.08 9.02 11.67
C CYS A 57 -0.44 10.41 12.18
N GLU A 58 0.55 11.31 12.16
CA GLU A 58 0.37 12.71 12.55
C GLU A 58 -0.53 13.45 11.55
N SER A 59 -0.30 13.26 10.25
CA SER A 59 -1.14 13.80 9.19
C SER A 59 -1.29 12.84 8.01
N ARG A 60 -2.51 12.80 7.44
CA ARG A 60 -2.77 12.11 6.17
C ARG A 60 -2.36 13.01 5.02
N GLN A 61 -1.28 12.64 4.36
CA GLN A 61 -0.68 13.44 3.29
C GLN A 61 -1.28 13.16 1.91
N ALA A 62 -1.81 11.96 1.67
CA ALA A 62 -2.49 11.57 0.44
C ALA A 62 -3.40 10.35 0.66
N TRP A 63 -4.26 10.04 -0.30
CA TRP A 63 -5.11 8.86 -0.23
C TRP A 63 -5.48 8.28 -1.59
N GLN A 64 -6.01 7.06 -1.58
CA GLN A 64 -6.59 6.41 -2.76
C GLN A 64 -7.80 5.54 -2.40
N ILE A 65 -8.82 5.63 -3.25
CA ILE A 65 -9.96 4.71 -3.25
C ILE A 65 -9.80 3.78 -4.45
N VAL A 66 -9.82 2.47 -4.23
CA VAL A 66 -9.51 1.53 -5.30
C VAL A 66 -10.46 0.34 -5.38
N GLY A 67 -10.69 -0.14 -6.60
CA GLY A 67 -11.36 -1.42 -6.85
C GLY A 67 -10.47 -2.62 -6.55
N GLU A 68 -11.08 -3.81 -6.55
CA GLU A 68 -10.49 -5.09 -6.10
C GLU A 68 -9.11 -5.40 -6.70
N ILE A 69 -8.89 -5.10 -7.98
CA ILE A 69 -7.63 -5.41 -8.69
C ILE A 69 -6.41 -4.66 -8.12
N ARG A 70 -6.62 -3.63 -7.30
CA ARG A 70 -5.55 -2.86 -6.63
C ARG A 70 -5.47 -3.14 -5.12
N GLN A 71 -6.37 -3.97 -4.58
CA GLN A 71 -6.44 -4.29 -3.15
C GLN A 71 -5.46 -5.41 -2.77
N PHE A 72 -4.16 -5.13 -2.90
CA PHE A 72 -3.07 -6.09 -2.62
C PHE A 72 -2.99 -6.54 -1.15
N TRP A 73 -3.62 -5.79 -0.23
CA TRP A 73 -3.61 -6.06 1.20
C TRP A 73 -4.77 -6.94 1.68
N ARG A 74 -5.59 -7.48 0.76
CA ARG A 74 -6.73 -8.35 1.10
C ARG A 74 -6.57 -9.72 0.47
N SER A 75 -6.94 -10.76 1.19
CA SER A 75 -6.98 -12.13 0.70
C SER A 75 -7.86 -12.98 1.61
N ASP A 76 -8.61 -13.90 1.03
CA ASP A 76 -9.30 -14.96 1.78
C ASP A 76 -8.42 -16.22 1.89
N GLU A 77 -7.29 -16.24 1.18
CA GLU A 77 -6.34 -17.36 1.17
C GLU A 77 -5.41 -17.30 2.41
N PRO A 78 -5.34 -18.39 3.21
CA PRO A 78 -4.41 -18.48 4.33
C PRO A 78 -2.95 -18.31 3.90
N GLY A 79 -2.16 -17.59 4.69
CA GLY A 79 -0.74 -17.36 4.39
C GLY A 79 -0.49 -16.49 3.15
N ALA A 80 -1.50 -15.79 2.63
CA ALA A 80 -1.32 -14.86 1.53
C ALA A 80 -0.33 -13.75 1.90
N VAL A 81 0.49 -13.37 0.93
CA VAL A 81 1.50 -12.33 1.07
C VAL A 81 1.38 -11.31 -0.04
N PHE A 82 1.83 -10.10 0.22
CA PHE A 82 2.17 -9.14 -0.83
C PHE A 82 3.64 -8.76 -0.73
N GLU A 83 4.19 -8.30 -1.83
CA GLU A 83 5.55 -7.78 -1.93
C GLU A 83 5.52 -6.28 -2.12
N VAL A 84 6.50 -5.60 -1.52
CA VAL A 84 6.80 -4.21 -1.79
C VAL A 84 8.07 -4.18 -2.62
N ARG A 85 7.98 -3.63 -3.83
CA ARG A 85 9.07 -3.62 -4.81
C ARG A 85 9.46 -2.21 -5.20
N ARG A 86 10.74 -2.04 -5.54
CA ARG A 86 11.30 -0.86 -6.22
C ARG A 86 11.99 -1.35 -7.49
N GLY A 87 11.37 -1.10 -8.64
CA GLY A 87 11.73 -1.78 -9.89
C GLY A 87 11.60 -3.31 -9.73
N ASP A 88 12.68 -4.04 -10.06
CA ASP A 88 12.74 -5.50 -9.93
C ASP A 88 13.18 -5.97 -8.54
N THR A 89 13.58 -5.05 -7.65
CA THR A 89 14.04 -5.39 -6.30
C THR A 89 12.87 -5.53 -5.34
N VAL A 90 12.75 -6.67 -4.67
CA VAL A 90 11.82 -6.88 -3.56
C VAL A 90 12.42 -6.29 -2.27
N LEU A 91 11.80 -5.25 -1.73
CA LEU A 91 12.20 -4.60 -0.49
C LEU A 91 11.63 -5.29 0.75
N ALA A 92 10.42 -5.84 0.62
CA ALA A 92 9.75 -6.57 1.69
C ALA A 92 8.76 -7.59 1.14
N ARG A 93 8.54 -8.67 1.90
CA ARG A 93 7.49 -9.66 1.68
C ARG A 93 6.65 -9.74 2.96
N CYS A 94 5.37 -9.41 2.83
CA CYS A 94 4.50 -9.06 3.94
C CYS A 94 3.33 -10.05 4.02
N PRO A 95 3.18 -10.82 5.12
CA PRO A 95 1.98 -11.60 5.37
C PRO A 95 0.76 -10.67 5.53
N ILE A 96 -0.31 -10.94 4.79
CA ILE A 96 -1.55 -10.15 4.88
C ILE A 96 -2.19 -10.30 6.26
N GLU A 97 -2.22 -11.52 6.78
CA GLU A 97 -2.78 -11.85 8.10
C GLU A 97 -2.04 -11.17 9.27
N ALA A 98 -0.80 -10.71 9.07
CA ALA A 98 -0.06 -9.98 10.09
C ALA A 98 -0.63 -8.56 10.32
N GLY A 99 -1.41 -8.01 9.38
CA GLY A 99 -2.04 -6.69 9.47
C GLY A 99 -1.07 -5.50 9.42
N ARG A 100 0.25 -5.74 9.41
CA ARG A 100 1.30 -4.72 9.34
C ARG A 100 2.53 -5.25 8.62
N CYS A 101 3.27 -4.36 7.97
CA CYS A 101 4.55 -4.69 7.36
C CYS A 101 5.56 -3.56 7.54
N VAL A 102 6.79 -3.91 7.90
CA VAL A 102 7.91 -2.98 7.98
C VAL A 102 8.69 -3.05 6.68
N VAL A 103 8.89 -1.91 6.04
CA VAL A 103 9.65 -1.79 4.79
C VAL A 103 10.83 -0.85 5.04
N ALA A 104 12.04 -1.35 4.82
CA ALA A 104 13.23 -0.51 4.86
C ALA A 104 13.34 0.28 3.55
N LEU A 105 13.19 1.60 3.64
CA LEU A 105 13.38 2.51 2.52
C LEU A 105 14.79 3.09 2.63
N SER A 106 15.65 2.71 1.69
CA SER A 106 16.97 3.34 1.48
C SER A 106 16.87 4.50 0.51
#